data_AF-A1TXN7-F1
#
_entry.id   AF-A1TXN7-F1
#
_cell.length_a   1.000
_cell.length_b   1.000
_cell.length_c   1.000
_cell.angle_alpha   90.00
_cell.angle_beta   90.00
_cell.angle_gamma   90.00
#
_symmetry.space_group_name_H-M   'P 1'
#
loop_
_entity.id
_entity.type
_entity.pdbx_description
1 polymer ?
#
loop_
_entity_poly.entity_id
_entity_poly.type
_entity_poly.pdbx_seq_one_letter_code
_entity_poly.pdbx_strand_id
1 'polypeptide(L)'
;MHGKRVGHLERHGNRVLFQYDSNYLEFGKPLSLSLPLRSEPFESEGLPAYFSGLCSEGWLRRIQAFEQRIDPSDEFTLLINNGRDLAGAVTIEPTD
;
A
#
# COMPACT_ATOMS: atom_id res chain seq x y z
N MET A 1 -0.68 -8.99 -7.10
CA MET A 1 -1.84 -9.89 -6.87
C MET A 1 -1.64 -11.15 -7.69
N HIS A 2 -1.58 -12.34 -7.06
CA HIS A 2 -1.28 -13.62 -7.75
C HIS A 2 -0.05 -13.58 -8.68
N GLY A 3 1.05 -12.93 -8.26
CA GLY A 3 2.28 -12.80 -9.06
C GLY A 3 2.23 -11.78 -10.21
N LYS A 4 1.09 -11.11 -10.44
CA LYS A 4 0.99 -9.99 -11.39
C LYS A 4 1.17 -8.65 -10.68
N ARG A 5 1.98 -7.77 -11.28
CA ARG A 5 2.11 -6.37 -10.86
C ARG A 5 0.77 -5.67 -11.09
N VAL A 6 0.26 -5.03 -10.04
CA VAL A 6 -1.03 -4.32 -10.06
C VAL A 6 -0.84 -2.84 -10.32
N GLY A 7 0.21 -2.25 -9.72
CA GLY A 7 0.47 -0.83 -9.76
C GLY A 7 1.69 -0.51 -8.90
N HIS A 8 1.96 0.78 -8.75
CA HIS A 8 3.01 1.34 -7.90
C HIS A 8 2.40 2.25 -6.84
N LEU A 9 3.03 2.27 -5.68
CA LEU A 9 2.69 3.12 -4.55
C LEU A 9 3.93 3.94 -4.19
N GLU A 10 3.82 5.26 -4.24
CA GLU A 10 4.94 6.19 -4.10
C GLU A 10 4.63 7.25 -3.05
N ARG A 11 5.64 7.68 -2.29
CA ARG A 11 5.52 8.75 -1.30
C ARG A 11 6.37 9.95 -1.70
N HIS A 12 5.76 11.14 -1.76
CA HIS A 12 6.41 12.42 -1.97
C HIS A 12 6.09 13.37 -0.80
N GLY A 13 7.03 13.46 0.15
CA GLY A 13 6.79 14.18 1.41
C GLY A 13 5.61 13.57 2.17
N ASN A 14 4.56 14.35 2.41
CA ASN A 14 3.36 13.91 3.10
C ASN A 14 2.29 13.31 2.18
N ARG A 15 2.52 13.30 0.86
CA ARG A 15 1.56 12.77 -0.10
C ARG A 15 1.95 11.37 -0.55
N VAL A 16 0.95 10.53 -0.74
CA VAL A 16 1.11 9.19 -1.30
C VAL A 16 0.29 9.09 -2.57
N LEU A 17 0.90 8.50 -3.60
CA LEU A 17 0.28 8.25 -4.89
C LEU A 17 0.21 6.75 -5.13
N PHE A 18 -0.96 6.28 -5.52
CA PHE A 18 -1.15 4.94 -6.06
C PHE A 18 -1.57 5.01 -7.51
N GLN A 19 -0.91 4.26 -8.37
CA GLN A 19 -1.19 4.22 -9.80
C GLN A 19 -1.20 2.79 -10.28
N TYR A 20 -2.29 2.40 -10.95
CA TYR A 20 -2.38 1.10 -11.61
C TYR A 20 -1.37 1.00 -12.74
N ASP A 21 -0.80 -0.20 -12.90
CA ASP A 21 0.04 -0.56 -14.03
C ASP A 21 -0.81 -0.60 -15.31
N SER A 22 -0.29 -0.08 -16.42
CA SER A 22 -1.02 -0.02 -17.68
C SER A 22 -1.48 -1.40 -18.16
N ASN A 23 -0.66 -2.44 -17.95
CA ASN A 23 -1.03 -3.82 -18.33
C ASN A 23 -2.11 -4.41 -17.41
N TYR A 24 -2.20 -3.90 -16.18
CA TYR A 24 -3.23 -4.33 -15.23
C TYR A 24 -4.60 -3.70 -15.54
N LEU A 25 -4.63 -2.50 -16.12
CA LEU A 25 -5.88 -1.80 -16.45
C LEU A 25 -6.75 -2.56 -17.45
N GLU A 26 -6.15 -3.32 -18.37
CA GLU A 26 -6.89 -4.03 -19.42
C GLU A 26 -7.64 -5.27 -18.91
N PHE A 27 -7.06 -6.00 -17.96
CA PHE A 27 -7.56 -7.33 -17.54
C PHE A 27 -7.70 -7.49 -16.02
N GLY A 28 -7.38 -6.46 -15.26
CA GLY A 28 -7.37 -6.47 -13.82
C GLY A 28 -8.76 -6.36 -13.19
N LYS A 29 -8.78 -6.46 -11.87
CA LYS A 29 -9.95 -6.10 -11.05
C LYS A 29 -9.52 -4.98 -10.10
N PRO A 30 -10.41 -4.05 -9.76
CA PRO A 30 -10.05 -3.01 -8.79
C PRO A 30 -9.63 -3.65 -7.46
N LEU A 31 -8.59 -3.10 -6.84
CA LEU A 31 -8.10 -3.52 -5.52
C LEU A 31 -9.16 -3.29 -4.43
N SER A 32 -9.96 -2.23 -4.59
CA SER A 32 -11.01 -1.80 -3.68
C SER A 32 -12.05 -0.99 -4.45
N LEU A 33 -13.26 -0.90 -3.91
CA LEU A 33 -14.27 0.04 -4.41
C LEU A 33 -13.81 1.50 -4.32
N SER A 34 -12.91 1.83 -3.38
CA SER A 34 -12.29 3.15 -3.27
C SER A 34 -11.14 3.40 -4.26
N LEU A 35 -10.70 2.37 -4.99
CA LEU A 35 -9.63 2.42 -5.98
C LEU A 35 -10.13 1.80 -7.30
N PRO A 36 -11.11 2.40 -7.99
CA PRO A 36 -11.57 1.91 -9.29
C PRO A 36 -10.42 1.88 -10.32
N LEU A 37 -10.49 0.98 -11.31
CA LEU A 37 -9.50 0.94 -12.38
C LEU A 37 -9.56 2.24 -13.19
N ARG A 38 -8.44 2.96 -13.25
CA ARG A 38 -8.26 4.16 -14.06
C ARG A 38 -6.77 4.43 -14.34
N SER A 39 -6.50 5.19 -15.39
CA SER A 39 -5.15 5.59 -15.79
C SER A 39 -4.54 6.66 -14.89
N GLU A 40 -5.35 7.49 -14.23
CA GLU A 40 -4.86 8.60 -13.41
C GLU A 40 -4.51 8.17 -11.98
N PRO A 41 -3.48 8.76 -11.36
CA PRO A 41 -3.05 8.37 -10.03
C PRO A 41 -4.10 8.74 -8.99
N PHE A 42 -4.20 7.93 -7.95
CA PHE A 42 -4.90 8.26 -6.72
C PHE A 42 -3.93 8.95 -5.77
N GLU A 43 -4.21 10.19 -5.40
CA GLU A 43 -3.37 10.99 -4.51
C GLU A 43 -4.11 11.24 -3.19
N SER A 44 -3.40 11.09 -2.08
CA SER A 44 -3.89 11.43 -0.74
C SER A 44 -2.79 12.05 0.11
N GLU A 45 -3.18 12.89 1.07
CA GLU A 45 -2.32 13.20 2.21
C GLU A 45 -2.27 11.97 3.12
N GLY A 46 -1.07 11.45 3.37
CA GLY A 46 -0.88 10.16 4.01
C GLY A 46 -1.27 8.97 3.11
N LEU A 47 -1.24 7.77 3.70
CA LEU A 47 -1.47 6.52 3.01
C LEU A 47 -2.97 6.36 2.64
N PRO A 48 -3.33 5.96 1.40
CA PRO A 48 -4.73 5.79 1.04
C PRO A 48 -5.41 4.72 1.90
N ALA A 49 -6.70 4.92 2.23
CA ALA A 49 -7.43 4.10 3.19
C ALA A 49 -7.39 2.59 2.92
N TYR A 50 -7.41 2.18 1.64
CA TYR A 50 -7.26 0.77 1.28
C TYR A 50 -5.94 0.18 1.79
N PHE A 51 -4.84 0.88 1.59
CA PHE A 51 -3.51 0.43 2.00
C PHE A 51 -3.30 0.56 3.52
N SER A 52 -3.86 1.60 4.13
CA SER A 52 -3.86 1.75 5.60
C SER A 52 -4.55 0.57 6.29
N GLY A 53 -5.66 0.08 5.72
CA GLY A 53 -6.35 -1.12 6.20
C GLY A 53 -5.58 -2.44 6.01
N LEU A 54 -4.43 -2.44 5.31
CA LEU A 54 -3.53 -3.59 5.24
C LEU A 54 -2.51 -3.60 6.38
N CYS A 55 -2.23 -2.45 7.00
CA CYS A 55 -1.31 -2.36 8.13
C CYS A 55 -1.85 -3.15 9.33
N SER A 56 -0.94 -3.68 10.15
CA SER A 56 -1.33 -4.21 11.45
C SER A 56 -1.92 -3.11 12.34
N GLU A 57 -2.79 -3.50 13.27
CA GLU A 57 -3.46 -2.57 14.19
C GLU A 57 -3.11 -2.85 15.66
N GLY A 58 -3.47 -1.91 16.54
CA GLY A 58 -3.42 -2.09 18.00
C GLY A 58 -2.05 -2.51 18.51
N TRP A 59 -2.02 -3.62 19.28
CA TRP A 59 -0.80 -4.13 19.90
C TRP A 59 0.28 -4.52 18.88
N LEU A 60 -0.09 -5.20 17.79
CA LEU A 60 0.88 -5.69 16.80
C LEU A 60 1.57 -4.52 16.08
N ARG A 61 0.80 -3.49 15.70
CA ARG A 61 1.36 -2.25 15.12
C ARG A 61 2.40 -1.61 16.03
N ARG A 62 2.11 -1.54 17.34
CA ARG A 62 3.02 -0.93 18.32
C ARG A 62 4.34 -1.69 18.44
N ILE A 63 4.28 -3.02 18.42
CA ILE A 63 5.48 -3.86 18.43
C ILE A 63 6.29 -3.69 17.14
N GLN A 64 5.65 -3.79 15.97
CA GLN A 64 6.33 -3.58 14.68
C GLN A 64 7.01 -2.21 14.61
N ALA A 65 6.31 -1.14 14.97
CA ALA A 65 6.85 0.21 14.98
C ALA A 65 8.05 0.35 15.93
N PHE A 66 7.96 -0.22 17.14
CA PHE A 66 9.04 -0.17 18.12
C PHE A 66 10.29 -0.92 17.63
N GLU A 67 10.13 -2.18 17.22
CA GLU A 67 11.24 -3.02 16.75
C GLU A 67 11.93 -2.43 15.51
N GLN A 68 11.15 -1.83 14.61
CA GLN A 68 11.65 -1.24 13.36
C GLN A 68 12.10 0.22 13.53
N ARG A 69 11.93 0.82 14.72
CA ARG A 69 12.21 2.24 15.03
C ARG A 69 11.50 3.21 14.09
N ILE A 70 10.24 2.91 13.77
CA ILE A 70 9.37 3.72 12.93
C ILE A 70 8.39 4.46 13.83
N ASP A 71 8.05 5.71 13.48
CA ASP A 71 6.94 6.39 14.14
C ASP A 71 5.64 5.60 13.92
N PRO A 72 4.87 5.24 14.96
CA PRO A 72 3.64 4.47 14.81
C PRO A 72 2.61 5.11 13.86
N SER A 73 2.68 6.43 13.63
CA SER A 73 1.83 7.16 12.68
C SER A 73 2.33 7.11 11.23
N ASP A 74 3.57 6.67 10.97
CA ASP A 74 4.11 6.49 9.62
C ASP A 74 3.65 5.15 9.02
N GLU A 75 2.38 5.12 8.64
CA GLU A 75 1.72 3.96 8.02
C GLU A 75 2.37 3.52 6.72
N PHE A 76 2.91 4.46 5.95
CA PHE A 76 3.58 4.13 4.70
C PHE A 76 4.83 3.30 4.97
N THR A 77 5.72 3.77 5.85
CA THR A 77 6.96 3.02 6.17
C THR A 77 6.64 1.69 6.84
N LEU A 78 5.63 1.64 7.72
CA LEU A 78 5.15 0.38 8.30
C LEU A 78 4.65 -0.58 7.23
N LEU A 79 3.86 -0.11 6.26
CA LEU A 79 3.34 -0.94 5.18
C LEU A 79 4.46 -1.52 4.32
N ILE A 80 5.43 -0.72 3.90
CA ILE A 80 6.53 -1.18 3.06
C ILE A 80 7.38 -2.24 3.78
N ASN A 81 7.65 -2.04 5.08
CA ASN A 81 8.49 -2.95 5.86
C ASN A 81 7.80 -4.26 6.25
N ASN A 82 6.47 -4.29 6.28
CA ASN A 82 5.68 -5.46 6.67
C ASN A 82 4.83 -6.02 5.50
N GLY A 83 4.94 -5.45 4.31
CA GLY A 83 4.07 -5.67 3.15
C GLY A 83 4.16 -7.03 2.46
N ARG A 84 5.10 -7.88 2.91
CA ARG A 84 5.28 -9.24 2.39
C ARG A 84 4.35 -10.26 3.07
N ASP A 85 3.91 -9.98 4.29
CA ASP A 85 3.05 -10.87 5.08
C ASP A 85 1.74 -10.15 5.44
N LEU A 86 1.02 -9.71 4.40
CA LEU A 86 -0.27 -9.05 4.54
C LEU A 86 -1.39 -10.08 4.46
N ALA A 87 -2.44 -9.88 5.27
CA ALA A 87 -3.64 -10.68 5.17
C ALA A 87 -4.33 -10.42 3.81
N GLY A 88 -4.36 -11.43 2.93
CA GLY A 88 -5.07 -11.37 1.65
C GLY A 88 -4.23 -11.77 0.44
N ALA A 89 -4.60 -11.27 -0.74
CA ALA A 89 -4.00 -11.64 -2.04
C ALA A 89 -3.04 -10.57 -2.62
N VAL A 90 -2.72 -9.55 -1.81
CA VAL A 90 -1.86 -8.43 -2.19
C VAL A 90 -0.55 -8.50 -1.41
N THR A 91 0.53 -8.33 -2.15
CA THR A 91 1.89 -8.23 -1.61
C THR A 91 2.41 -6.87 -2.03
N ILE A 92 3.10 -6.19 -1.12
CA ILE A 92 3.76 -4.92 -1.38
C ILE A 92 5.26 -5.14 -1.26
N GLU A 93 5.97 -4.80 -2.32
CA GLU A 93 7.41 -4.98 -2.44
C GLU A 93 8.05 -3.62 -2.72
N PRO A 94 9.14 -3.26 -2.02
CA PRO A 94 9.93 -2.11 -2.39
C PRO A 94 10.43 -2.25 -3.83
N THR A 95 10.34 -1.18 -4.60
CA THR A 95 11.03 -1.07 -5.90
C THR A 95 12.46 -0.65 -5.64
N ASP A 96 13.43 -1.30 -6.29
CA ASP A 96 14.85 -0.90 -6.26
C ASP A 96 15.08 0.49 -6.87
#